data_AF-A0A401Q869-F1
#
_entry.id   AF-A0A401Q869-F1
#
_cell.length_a   1.000
_cell.length_b   1.000
_cell.length_c   1.000
_cell.angle_alpha   90.00
_cell.angle_beta   90.00
_cell.angle_gamma   90.00
#
_symmetry.space_group_name_H-M   'P 1'
#
loop_
_entity.id
_entity.type
_entity.pdbx_description
1 polymer ?
#
loop_
_entity_poly.entity_id
_entity_poly.type
_entity_poly.pdbx_seq_one_letter_code
_entity_poly.pdbx_strand_id
1 'polypeptide(L)' 'VELHPYLTQSELVDFCASRDIALTAFSPLGSPGRSLLNDSADPKDLLKDPVVKLIAEKHRKSPAQVRWT' A
#
# COMPACT_ATOMS: atom_id res chain seq x y z
N VAL A 1 1.37 -10.79 4.58
CA VAL A 1 2.48 -9.87 4.93
C VAL A 1 2.04 -8.44 4.68
N GLU A 2 2.55 -7.45 5.41
CA GLU A 2 2.19 -6.05 5.15
C GLU A 2 2.70 -5.61 3.78
N LEU A 3 1.80 -5.13 2.92
CA LEU A 3 2.13 -4.87 1.52
C LEU A 3 1.23 -3.76 0.98
N HIS A 4 1.83 -2.62 0.64
CA HIS A 4 1.14 -1.42 0.14
C HIS A 4 2.14 -0.53 -0.63
N PRO A 5 1.73 0.55 -1.31
CA PRO A 5 2.63 1.35 -2.16
C PRO A 5 3.89 1.89 -1.48
N TYR A 6 3.85 2.18 -0.17
CA TYR A 6 5.04 2.56 0.59
C TYR A 6 5.90 1.40 1.12
N LEU A 7 5.42 0.16 1.01
CA LEU A 7 6.14 -1.05 1.40
C LEU A 7 5.81 -2.16 0.39
N THR A 8 6.42 -2.09 -0.78
CA THR A 8 6.11 -2.96 -1.93
C THR A 8 6.67 -4.36 -1.83
N GLN A 9 7.66 -4.58 -0.94
CA GLN A 9 8.33 -5.87 -0.72
C GLN A 9 8.71 -6.65 -1.99
N SER A 10 9.24 -5.96 -3.02
CA SER A 10 9.44 -6.53 -4.36
C SER A 10 10.21 -7.86 -4.34
N GLU A 11 11.29 -7.97 -3.57
CA GLU A 11 12.07 -9.22 -3.46
C GLU A 11 11.26 -10.39 -2.87
N LEU A 12 10.41 -10.13 -1.87
CA LEU A 12 9.56 -11.16 -1.27
C LEU A 12 8.45 -11.58 -2.24
N VAL A 13 7.86 -10.62 -2.96
CA VAL A 13 6.87 -10.89 -3.99
C VAL A 13 7.47 -11.79 -5.06
N ASP A 14 8.66 -11.46 -5.57
CA ASP A 14 9.36 -12.23 -6.60
C ASP A 14 9.73 -13.64 -6.10
N PHE A 15 10.22 -13.75 -4.86
CA PHE A 15 10.54 -15.04 -4.24
C PHE A 15 9.33 -15.96 -4.09
N CYS A 16 8.20 -15.40 -3.64
CA CYS A 16 6.94 -16.14 -3.49
C CYS A 16 6.39 -16.56 -4.86
N ALA A 17 6.41 -15.64 -5.85
CA ALA A 17 5.98 -15.93 -7.21
C ALA A 17 6.84 -17.04 -7.85
N SER A 18 8.15 -17.05 -7.65
CA SER A 18 9.06 -18.08 -8.19
C SER A 18 8.87 -19.46 -7.56
N ARG A 19 8.07 -19.58 -6.49
CA ARG A 19 7.81 -20.81 -5.72
C ARG A 19 6.34 -21.22 -5.70
N ASP A 20 5.51 -20.56 -6.50
CA ASP A 20 4.06 -20.77 -6.52
C ASP A 20 3.41 -20.58 -5.13
N ILE A 21 3.92 -19.62 -4.36
CA ILE A 21 3.39 -19.26 -3.04
C ILE A 21 2.44 -18.07 -3.19
N ALA A 22 1.16 -18.28 -2.89
CA ALA A 22 0.18 -17.20 -2.86
C ALA A 22 0.47 -16.22 -1.71
N LEU A 23 0.61 -14.94 -2.05
CA LEU A 23 0.86 -13.87 -1.10
C LEU A 23 -0.43 -13.11 -0.80
N THR A 24 -0.77 -12.97 0.48
CA THR A 24 -1.89 -12.13 0.93
C THR A 24 -1.36 -10.84 1.55
N ALA A 25 -1.78 -9.70 0.99
CA ALA A 25 -1.47 -8.38 1.50
C ALA A 25 -2.29 -8.08 2.76
N PHE A 26 -1.60 -7.93 3.89
CA PHE A 26 -2.15 -7.37 5.12
C PHE A 26 -1.99 -5.85 5.08
N SER A 27 -2.94 -5.11 5.67
CA SER A 27 -2.98 -3.64 5.63
C SER A 27 -2.69 -3.03 4.23
N PRO A 28 -3.39 -3.46 3.16
CA PRO A 28 -3.11 -3.01 1.78
C PRO A 28 -3.29 -1.50 1.57
N LEU A 29 -3.97 -0.81 2.51
CA LEU A 29 -4.18 0.64 2.48
C LEU A 29 -3.27 1.41 3.45
N GLY A 30 -2.24 0.77 4.03
CA GLY A 30 -1.30 1.44 4.95
C GLY A 30 -1.92 1.84 6.29
N SER A 31 -2.92 1.08 6.77
CA SER A 31 -3.54 1.26 8.11
C SER A 31 -4.03 2.71 8.41
N PRO A 32 -4.91 3.30 7.57
CA PRO A 32 -5.33 4.69 7.73
C PRO A 32 -6.06 4.89 9.07
N GLY A 33 -5.73 5.98 9.77
CA GLY A 33 -6.34 6.31 11.07
C GLY A 33 -5.70 5.62 12.28
N ARG A 34 -4.58 4.90 12.11
CA ARG A 34 -3.76 4.41 13.23
C ARG A 34 -3.26 5.61 14.04
N SER A 35 -3.71 5.70 15.30
CA SER A 35 -3.12 6.63 16.27
C SER A 35 -1.65 6.26 16.42
N LEU A 36 -0.76 7.22 16.16
CA LEU A 36 0.69 7.07 16.34
C LEU A 36 0.97 6.87 17.83
N LEU A 37 0.72 5.66 18.34
CA LEU A 37 1.10 5.29 19.71
C LEU A 37 2.62 5.31 19.89
N ASN A 38 3.36 5.35 18.78
CA ASN A 38 4.80 5.54 18.74
C ASN A 38 5.08 6.61 17.68
N ASP A 39 5.99 7.55 17.98
CA ASP A 39 6.64 8.49 17.05
C ASP A 39 7.51 7.75 16.00
N SER A 40 6.98 6.67 15.46
CA SER A 40 7.61 5.89 14.42
C SER A 40 7.41 6.62 13.10
N ALA A 41 8.43 6.63 12.27
CA ALA A 41 8.50 7.23 10.95
C ALA A 41 7.56 6.55 9.93
N ASP A 42 6.30 6.33 10.32
CA ASP A 42 5.28 5.74 9.48
C ASP A 42 4.97 6.73 8.35
N PRO A 43 5.02 6.30 7.09
CA PRO A 43 4.86 7.21 5.97
C PRO A 43 3.46 7.83 6.01
N LYS A 44 3.40 9.14 5.75
CA LYS A 44 2.18 9.97 5.67
C LYS A 44 1.04 9.19 5.04
N ASP A 45 -0.09 9.07 5.75
CA ASP A 45 -1.38 8.50 5.30
C ASP A 45 -1.47 8.27 3.78
N LEU A 46 -1.37 7.00 3.36
CA LEU A 46 -1.34 6.59 1.96
C LEU A 46 -2.51 7.15 1.15
N LEU A 47 -3.70 7.26 1.75
CA LEU A 47 -4.89 7.74 1.06
C LEU A 47 -4.85 9.26 0.81
N LYS A 48 -3.89 9.96 1.43
CA LYS A 48 -3.64 11.39 1.23
C LYS A 48 -2.46 11.68 0.32
N ASP A 49 -1.73 10.65 -0.13
CA ASP A 49 -0.61 10.81 -1.06
C ASP A 49 -1.06 11.55 -2.34
N PRO A 50 -0.33 12.59 -2.78
CA PRO A 50 -0.73 13.40 -3.93
C PRO A 50 -0.73 12.62 -5.25
N VAL A 51 0.17 11.65 -5.42
CA VAL A 51 0.22 10.80 -6.61
C VAL A 51 -0.96 9.84 -6.63
N VAL A 52 -1.27 9.20 -5.49
CA VAL A 52 -2.45 8.32 -5.36
C VAL A 52 -3.72 9.11 -5.65
N LYS A 53 -3.88 10.32 -5.11
CA LYS A 53 -5.03 11.20 -5.39
C LYS A 53 -5.13 11.59 -6.86
N LEU A 54 -4.02 11.99 -7.48
CA LEU A 54 -4.01 12.37 -8.89
C LEU A 54 -4.47 11.21 -9.79
N ILE A 55 -4.00 10.00 -9.51
CA ILE A 55 -4.42 8.80 -10.24
C ILE A 55 -5.91 8.52 -9.98
N ALA A 56 -6.36 8.61 -8.73
CA ALA A 56 -7.76 8.41 -8.37
C ALA A 56 -8.69 9.38 -9.11
N GLU A 57 -8.35 10.66 -9.16
CA GLU A 57 -9.09 11.71 -9.86
C GLU A 57 -9.15 11.44 -11.37
N LYS A 58 -8.02 11.12 -12.00
CA LYS A 58 -7.94 10.76 -13.42
C LYS A 58 -8.92 9.64 -13.80
N HIS A 59 -9.13 8.69 -12.89
CA HIS A 59 -10.00 7.54 -13.11
C HIS A 59 -11.40 7.68 -12.50
N ARG A 60 -11.73 8.81 -11.86
CA ARG A 60 -12.99 9.03 -11.12
C ARG A 60 -13.24 7.93 -10.08
N LYS A 61 -12.20 7.59 -9.32
CA LYS A 61 -12.20 6.58 -8.26
C LYS A 61 -11.76 7.19 -6.93
N SER A 62 -11.93 6.45 -5.85
CA SER A 62 -11.33 6.83 -4.57
C SER A 62 -9.85 6.44 -4.53
N PRO A 63 -9.01 7.13 -3.72
CA PRO A 63 -7.61 6.74 -3.51
C PRO A 63 -7.42 5.26 -3.12
N ALA A 64 -8.35 4.71 -2.33
CA ALA A 64 -8.32 3.30 -1.92
C ALA A 64 -8.56 2.29 -3.05
N GLN A 65 -9.13 2.74 -4.18
CA GLN A 65 -9.36 1.91 -5.36
C GLN A 65 -8.23 2.00 -6.37
N VAL A 66 -7.22 2.83 -6.13
CA VAL A 66 -6.04 2.92 -6.98
C VAL A 66 -5.23 1.64 -6.80
N ARG A 67 -5.25 0.80 -7.84
CA ARG A 67 -4.41 -0.38 -7.91
C ARG A 67 -2.97 0.04 -8.19
N TRP A 68 -2.04 -0.36 -7.34
CA TRP A 68 -0.62 -0.37 -7.67
C TRP A 68 -0.26 -1.71 -8.31
N THR A 69 0.67 -1.68 -9.26
CA THR A 69 1.14 -2.85 -10.02
C THR A 69 2.63 -3.02 -9.81
#